data_AF-A0A966NUX1-F1
#
_entry.id   AF-A0A966NUX1-F1
#
_cell.length_a   1.000
_cell.length_b   1.000
_cell.length_c   1.000
_cell.angle_alpha   90.00
_cell.angle_beta   90.00
_cell.angle_gamma   90.00
#
_symmetry.space_group_name_H-M   'P 1'
#
loop_
_entity.id
_entity.type
_entity.pdbx_description
1 polymer ?
#
loop_
_entity_poly.entity_id
_entity_poly.type
_entity_poly.pdbx_seq_one_letter_code
_entity_poly.pdbx_strand_id
1 'polypeptide(L)'
;MPRDFQQSAQSTIVAQVPKPKNIHEWLSFDDDDRDQTWMFDETFMRSNYKCIYGEGCKGVLDDDATHLQQGCCSYGAHFLDKKDLANVRKFVARLKPQHWQNFNKGRNGNWLMKERDGSDKTRRVNGACIFHNEPDFEGGMGCAFHIAALEAGERPMDWKPDVCWQVPIRLDELDEDDGHR
;
A
#
# COMPACT_ATOMS: atom_id res chain seq x y z
N MET A 1 65.20 -14.79 -30.45
CA MET A 1 64.78 -13.42 -30.08
C MET A 1 63.27 -13.34 -30.23
N PRO A 2 62.47 -13.70 -29.20
CA PRO A 2 61.03 -13.47 -29.24
C PRO A 2 60.78 -11.96 -29.04
N ARG A 3 59.89 -11.37 -29.84
CA ARG A 3 59.45 -9.98 -29.68
C ARG A 3 58.30 -9.98 -28.67
N ASP A 4 58.54 -9.41 -27.51
CA ASP A 4 57.52 -9.14 -26.50
C ASP A 4 56.51 -8.13 -27.04
N PHE A 5 55.29 -8.60 -27.35
CA PHE A 5 54.14 -7.75 -27.60
C PHE A 5 53.47 -7.45 -26.24
N GLN A 6 53.94 -6.43 -25.53
CA GLN A 6 53.19 -5.84 -24.43
C GLN A 6 52.07 -4.98 -25.01
N GLN A 7 50.89 -5.58 -25.20
CA GLN A 7 49.67 -4.84 -25.48
C GLN A 7 49.13 -4.28 -24.16
N SER A 8 49.34 -2.99 -23.91
CA SER A 8 48.73 -2.29 -22.79
C SER A 8 47.23 -2.15 -23.06
N ALA A 9 46.42 -2.95 -22.36
CA ALA A 9 44.98 -2.76 -22.32
C ALA A 9 44.68 -1.48 -21.51
N GLN A 10 44.43 -0.38 -22.21
CA GLN A 10 43.88 0.82 -21.59
C GLN A 10 42.41 0.54 -21.26
N SER A 11 42.12 0.26 -19.99
CA SER A 11 40.76 0.19 -19.48
C SER A 11 40.20 1.61 -19.43
N THR A 12 39.43 1.98 -20.45
CA THR A 12 38.64 3.21 -20.42
C THR A 12 37.57 3.06 -19.35
N ILE A 13 37.77 3.68 -18.19
CA ILE A 13 36.72 3.88 -17.22
C ILE A 13 35.71 4.81 -17.90
N VAL A 14 34.61 4.25 -18.38
CA VAL A 14 33.43 5.05 -18.74
C VAL A 14 32.95 5.65 -17.43
N ALA A 15 33.18 6.96 -17.26
CA ALA A 15 32.61 7.69 -16.14
C ALA A 15 31.10 7.45 -16.17
N GLN A 16 30.55 6.83 -15.13
CA GLN A 16 29.11 6.74 -14.96
C GLN A 16 28.59 8.17 -14.90
N VAL A 17 27.87 8.56 -15.95
CA VAL A 17 27.07 9.79 -15.93
C VAL A 17 26.14 9.65 -14.72
N PRO A 18 26.12 10.60 -13.78
CA PRO A 18 25.21 10.52 -12.64
C PRO A 18 23.79 10.38 -13.16
N LYS A 19 23.13 9.24 -12.86
CA LYS A 19 21.71 9.08 -13.16
C LYS A 19 20.98 10.27 -12.52
N PRO A 20 20.17 11.04 -13.28
CA PRO A 20 19.33 12.07 -12.68
C PRO A 20 18.49 11.43 -11.57
N LYS A 21 18.32 12.11 -10.43
CA LYS A 21 17.59 11.53 -9.27
C LYS A 21 16.12 11.19 -9.55
N ASN A 22 15.56 11.67 -10.66
CA ASN A 22 14.16 11.52 -11.06
C ASN A 22 14.00 10.90 -12.46
N ILE A 23 14.86 9.96 -12.87
CA ILE A 23 14.55 9.14 -14.04
C ILE A 23 13.92 7.83 -13.57
N HIS A 24 12.67 7.64 -13.96
CA HIS A 24 11.97 6.36 -13.83
C HIS A 24 12.15 5.59 -15.14
N GLU A 25 12.64 4.37 -15.03
CA GLU A 25 12.61 3.37 -16.10
C GLU A 25 11.24 2.71 -16.08
N TRP A 26 10.54 2.73 -17.22
CA TRP A 26 9.19 2.18 -17.39
C TRP A 26 9.23 0.97 -18.32
N LEU A 27 8.47 -0.07 -17.97
CA LEU A 27 8.29 -1.28 -18.75
C LEU A 27 6.82 -1.37 -19.18
N SER A 28 6.56 -1.54 -20.48
CA SER A 28 5.21 -1.67 -21.01
C SER A 28 4.96 -2.97 -21.76
N PHE A 29 3.71 -3.45 -21.73
CA PHE A 29 3.24 -4.60 -22.49
C PHE A 29 1.84 -4.33 -23.01
N ASP A 30 1.63 -4.57 -24.30
CA ASP A 30 0.31 -4.54 -24.91
C ASP A 30 -0.45 -5.83 -24.53
N ASP A 31 -1.74 -5.70 -24.22
CA ASP A 31 -2.63 -6.84 -23.97
C ASP A 31 -3.38 -7.17 -25.26
N ASP A 32 -2.90 -8.11 -26.08
CA ASP A 32 -3.54 -8.36 -27.39
C ASP A 32 -5.04 -8.75 -27.31
N ASP A 33 -5.51 -9.25 -26.16
CA ASP A 33 -6.90 -9.66 -25.95
C ASP A 33 -7.81 -8.50 -25.52
N ARG A 34 -7.25 -7.37 -25.09
CA ARG A 34 -7.96 -6.21 -24.55
C ARG A 34 -7.26 -4.97 -25.05
N ASP A 35 -7.96 -4.02 -25.66
CA ASP A 35 -7.36 -2.79 -26.20
C ASP A 35 -6.77 -1.88 -25.09
N GLN A 36 -5.67 -2.31 -24.47
CA GLN A 36 -5.03 -1.72 -23.31
C GLN A 36 -3.52 -2.00 -23.28
N THR A 37 -2.77 -1.07 -22.68
CA THR A 37 -1.33 -1.19 -22.44
C THR A 37 -1.03 -1.16 -20.95
N TRP A 38 -0.37 -2.20 -20.44
CA TRP A 38 0.12 -2.18 -19.07
C TRP A 38 1.44 -1.44 -18.98
N MET A 39 1.56 -0.49 -18.05
CA MET A 39 2.81 0.21 -17.74
C MET A 39 3.24 -0.02 -16.29
N PHE A 40 4.51 -0.34 -16.08
CA PHE A 40 5.11 -0.60 -14.77
C PHE A 40 6.33 0.28 -14.54
N ASP A 41 6.42 0.88 -13.35
CA ASP A 41 7.62 1.59 -12.89
C ASP A 41 8.68 0.57 -12.45
N GLU A 42 9.57 0.19 -13.36
CA GLU A 42 10.63 -0.78 -13.11
C GLU A 42 11.62 -0.27 -12.05
N THR A 43 11.84 1.04 -11.99
CA THR A 43 12.70 1.66 -10.98
C THR A 43 12.13 1.45 -9.58
N PHE A 44 10.82 1.64 -9.41
CA PHE A 44 10.16 1.35 -8.15
C PHE A 44 10.15 -0.14 -7.83
N MET A 45 9.80 -1.00 -8.80
CA MET A 45 9.68 -2.45 -8.60
C MET A 45 11.01 -3.12 -8.24
N ARG A 46 12.14 -2.57 -8.68
CA ARG A 46 13.50 -3.03 -8.33
C ARG A 46 14.12 -2.30 -7.14
N SER A 47 13.40 -1.34 -6.55
CA SER A 47 13.91 -0.57 -5.41
C SER A 47 13.98 -1.40 -4.12
N ASN A 48 14.72 -0.88 -3.14
CA ASN A 48 14.71 -1.43 -1.78
C ASN A 48 13.56 -0.87 -0.93
N TYR A 49 12.42 -0.53 -1.54
CA TYR A 49 11.27 -0.01 -0.81
C TYR A 49 10.86 -0.98 0.30
N LYS A 50 10.77 -0.46 1.53
CA LYS A 50 10.22 -1.16 2.68
C LYS A 50 9.21 -0.24 3.35
N CYS A 51 8.00 -0.73 3.59
CA CYS A 51 7.06 -0.03 4.46
C CYS A 51 7.65 0.04 5.88
N ILE A 52 7.75 1.25 6.43
CA ILE A 52 8.29 1.54 7.77
C ILE A 52 7.18 1.84 8.80
N TYR A 53 5.96 1.33 8.57
CA TYR A 53 4.89 1.44 9.55
C TYR A 53 5.32 0.85 10.90
N GLY A 54 5.13 1.60 12.00
CA GLY A 54 5.63 1.22 13.33
C GLY A 54 7.14 1.43 13.54
N GLU A 55 7.90 1.75 12.49
CA GLU A 55 9.35 2.01 12.51
C GLU A 55 9.65 3.49 12.20
N GLY A 56 8.81 4.42 12.68
CA GLY A 56 8.98 5.86 12.45
C GLY A 56 8.33 6.40 11.18
N CYS A 57 7.25 5.77 10.70
CA CYS A 57 6.45 6.27 9.58
C CYS A 57 5.86 7.66 9.87
N LYS A 58 6.11 8.62 8.96
CA LYS A 58 5.60 9.99 9.04
C LYS A 58 4.09 10.15 8.83
N GLY A 59 3.40 9.09 8.46
CA GLY A 59 1.98 9.14 8.14
C GLY A 59 1.70 9.69 6.74
N VAL A 60 0.42 9.96 6.50
CA VAL A 60 -0.10 10.46 5.21
C VAL A 60 -0.76 11.83 5.33
N LEU A 61 -0.61 12.49 6.48
CA LEU A 61 -1.09 13.85 6.69
C LEU A 61 -0.10 14.86 6.06
N ASP A 62 -0.52 16.13 5.97
CA ASP A 62 0.27 17.20 5.35
C ASP A 62 1.61 17.45 6.07
N ASP A 63 1.63 17.26 7.40
CA ASP A 63 2.80 17.43 8.25
C ASP A 63 3.28 16.08 8.84
N ASP A 64 4.49 16.07 9.40
CA ASP A 64 5.05 14.90 10.08
C ASP A 64 4.15 14.44 11.25
N ALA A 65 3.51 13.30 11.04
CA ALA A 65 2.58 12.69 11.97
C ALA A 65 3.16 11.45 12.65
N THR A 66 4.49 11.31 12.71
CA THR A 66 5.15 10.14 13.32
C THR A 66 4.67 9.90 14.76
N HIS A 67 4.46 10.98 15.51
CA HIS A 67 3.98 10.94 16.90
C HIS A 67 2.58 10.33 17.04
N LEU A 68 1.76 10.32 15.99
CA LEU A 68 0.41 9.72 16.01
C LEU A 68 0.44 8.21 15.79
N GLN A 69 1.49 7.65 15.20
CA GLN A 69 1.62 6.21 14.87
C GLN A 69 0.45 5.65 14.00
N GLN A 70 -0.28 6.52 13.31
CA GLN A 70 -1.43 6.14 12.49
C GLN A 70 -1.03 5.65 11.10
N GLY A 71 0.11 6.08 10.57
CA GLY A 71 0.54 5.71 9.21
C GLY A 71 -0.54 6.01 8.16
N CYS A 72 -0.80 5.06 7.27
CA CYS A 72 -1.85 5.17 6.26
C CYS A 72 -3.29 5.11 6.83
N CYS A 73 -3.47 4.80 8.12
CA CYS A 73 -4.79 4.70 8.74
C CYS A 73 -5.43 6.06 9.07
N SER A 74 -4.72 7.19 8.92
CA SER A 74 -5.19 8.50 9.38
C SER A 74 -6.54 8.92 8.78
N TYR A 75 -6.83 8.59 7.51
CA TYR A 75 -8.07 9.02 6.87
C TYR A 75 -9.22 7.99 6.96
N GLY A 76 -8.98 6.78 7.45
CA GLY A 76 -9.89 5.64 7.20
C GLY A 76 -9.69 5.04 5.81
N ALA A 77 -10.39 3.94 5.53
CA ALA A 77 -10.32 3.23 4.26
C ALA A 77 -11.59 3.43 3.44
N HIS A 78 -11.41 3.88 2.20
CA HIS A 78 -12.42 3.81 1.15
C HIS A 78 -12.43 2.42 0.54
N PHE A 79 -13.55 2.03 -0.07
CA PHE A 79 -13.67 0.75 -0.78
C PHE A 79 -13.60 0.98 -2.28
N LEU A 80 -12.87 0.13 -3.00
CA LEU A 80 -12.77 0.24 -4.45
C LEU A 80 -14.11 -0.04 -5.13
N ASP A 81 -14.80 -1.07 -4.66
CA ASP A 81 -16.10 -1.47 -5.18
C ASP A 81 -16.97 -2.15 -4.12
N LYS A 82 -18.14 -2.65 -4.56
CA LYS A 82 -19.07 -3.38 -3.69
C LYS A 82 -18.51 -4.73 -3.23
N LYS A 83 -17.60 -5.33 -4.01
CA LYS A 83 -16.98 -6.62 -3.70
C LYS A 83 -15.95 -6.47 -2.58
N ASP A 84 -15.13 -5.44 -2.61
CA ASP A 84 -14.21 -5.04 -1.54
C ASP A 84 -14.99 -4.84 -0.22
N LEU A 85 -16.04 -4.01 -0.24
CA LEU A 85 -16.89 -3.79 0.94
C LEU A 85 -17.55 -5.09 1.45
N ALA A 86 -18.04 -5.95 0.56
CA ALA A 86 -18.63 -7.25 0.94
C ALA A 86 -17.59 -8.18 1.57
N ASN A 87 -16.36 -8.18 1.04
CA ASN A 87 -15.25 -8.93 1.58
C ASN A 87 -14.89 -8.44 2.99
N VAL A 88 -14.73 -7.12 3.18
CA VAL A 88 -14.44 -6.52 4.49
C VAL A 88 -15.54 -6.84 5.50
N ARG A 89 -16.82 -6.78 5.12
CA ARG A 89 -17.95 -7.19 6.00
C ARG A 89 -17.79 -8.62 6.53
N LYS A 90 -17.39 -9.56 5.66
CA LYS A 90 -17.16 -10.96 6.04
C LYS A 90 -16.07 -11.08 7.11
N PHE A 91 -14.98 -10.32 6.98
CA PHE A 91 -13.86 -10.39 7.92
C PHE A 91 -14.08 -9.57 9.19
N VAL A 92 -14.86 -8.49 9.16
CA VAL A 92 -15.27 -7.77 10.37
C VAL A 92 -16.01 -8.70 11.34
N ALA A 93 -16.88 -9.57 10.81
CA ALA A 93 -17.62 -10.55 11.61
C ALA A 93 -16.71 -11.56 12.35
N ARG A 94 -15.45 -11.69 11.93
CA ARG A 94 -14.45 -12.58 12.53
C ARG A 94 -13.54 -11.89 13.53
N LEU A 95 -13.57 -10.56 13.61
CA LEU A 95 -12.80 -9.82 14.60
C LEU A 95 -13.33 -10.11 16.01
N LYS A 96 -12.43 -10.05 16.99
CA LYS A 96 -12.72 -10.26 18.42
C LYS A 96 -12.21 -9.04 19.20
N PRO A 97 -12.66 -8.83 20.44
CA PRO A 97 -12.16 -7.75 21.30
C PRO A 97 -10.62 -7.76 21.43
N GLN A 98 -10.00 -8.94 21.46
CA GLN A 98 -8.54 -9.07 21.54
C GLN A 98 -7.79 -8.58 20.30
N HIS A 99 -8.42 -8.54 19.11
CA HIS A 99 -7.77 -8.05 17.88
C HIS A 99 -8.02 -6.55 17.67
N TRP A 100 -9.05 -5.97 18.29
CA TRP A 100 -9.62 -4.70 17.89
C TRP A 100 -10.00 -3.83 19.08
N GLN A 101 -9.19 -2.81 19.38
CA GLN A 101 -9.38 -1.88 20.51
C GLN A 101 -10.76 -1.21 20.50
N ASN A 102 -11.28 -0.87 19.31
CA ASN A 102 -12.56 -0.20 19.14
C ASN A 102 -13.74 -1.17 18.87
N PHE A 103 -13.59 -2.47 19.18
CA PHE A 103 -14.59 -3.51 18.92
C PHE A 103 -16.01 -3.12 19.33
N ASN A 104 -16.18 -2.66 20.57
CA ASN A 104 -17.48 -2.26 21.11
C ASN A 104 -18.08 -1.03 20.42
N LYS A 105 -17.24 -0.13 19.91
CA LYS A 105 -17.67 1.06 19.16
C LYS A 105 -18.06 0.73 17.73
N GLY A 106 -17.41 -0.26 17.11
CA GLY A 106 -17.60 -0.60 15.70
C GLY A 106 -18.60 -1.71 15.41
N ARG A 107 -19.00 -2.51 16.40
CA ARG A 107 -20.04 -3.56 16.24
C ARG A 107 -21.37 -3.02 15.68
N ASN A 108 -22.21 -3.93 15.21
CA ASN A 108 -23.54 -3.62 14.64
C ASN A 108 -23.49 -2.66 13.43
N GLY A 109 -22.42 -2.74 12.62
CA GLY A 109 -22.25 -1.88 11.45
C GLY A 109 -21.73 -0.48 11.75
N ASN A 110 -21.53 -0.11 13.02
CA ASN A 110 -21.02 1.21 13.42
C ASN A 110 -19.54 1.46 13.05
N TRP A 111 -18.90 0.54 12.34
CA TRP A 111 -17.58 0.72 11.75
C TRP A 111 -17.64 1.36 10.36
N LEU A 112 -18.81 1.38 9.73
CA LEU A 112 -19.04 1.94 8.40
C LEU A 112 -19.68 3.32 8.52
N MET A 113 -19.35 4.22 7.61
CA MET A 113 -20.01 5.51 7.43
C MET A 113 -20.20 5.83 5.96
N LYS A 114 -21.09 6.77 5.67
CA LYS A 114 -21.29 7.37 4.36
C LYS A 114 -20.56 8.70 4.27
N GLU A 115 -19.85 8.91 3.17
CA GLU A 115 -19.30 10.20 2.79
C GLU A 115 -20.40 11.10 2.17
N ARG A 116 -20.06 12.38 1.93
CA ARG A 116 -21.02 13.37 1.39
C ARG A 116 -21.55 13.01 0.01
N ASP A 117 -20.75 12.33 -0.79
CA ASP A 117 -21.09 11.84 -2.13
C ASP A 117 -21.88 10.51 -2.10
N GLY A 118 -22.14 9.96 -0.91
CA GLY A 118 -22.85 8.69 -0.73
C GLY A 118 -21.96 7.44 -0.84
N SER A 119 -20.66 7.59 -1.06
CA SER A 119 -19.70 6.49 -1.03
C SER A 119 -19.53 5.93 0.39
N ASP A 120 -19.19 4.65 0.48
CA ASP A 120 -18.94 3.97 1.75
C ASP A 120 -17.48 4.10 2.17
N LYS A 121 -17.26 4.27 3.48
CA LYS A 121 -15.92 4.36 4.08
C LYS A 121 -15.92 3.86 5.50
N THR A 122 -14.79 3.35 5.98
CA THR A 122 -14.63 3.08 7.41
C THR A 122 -14.73 4.38 8.23
N ARG A 123 -15.48 4.35 9.33
CA ARG A 123 -15.54 5.45 10.29
C ARG A 123 -14.16 5.70 10.92
N ARG A 124 -13.95 6.92 11.41
CA ARG A 124 -12.79 7.29 12.22
C ARG A 124 -13.13 7.38 13.70
N VAL A 125 -12.20 6.96 14.56
CA VAL A 125 -12.22 7.12 16.02
C VAL A 125 -10.85 7.61 16.44
N ASN A 126 -10.81 8.61 17.33
CA ASN A 126 -9.56 9.25 17.78
C ASN A 126 -8.67 9.75 16.62
N GLY A 127 -9.29 10.22 15.53
CA GLY A 127 -8.56 10.71 14.35
C GLY A 127 -7.98 9.62 13.44
N ALA A 128 -8.14 8.33 13.73
CA ALA A 128 -7.67 7.23 12.88
C ALA A 128 -8.83 6.35 12.39
N CYS A 129 -8.58 5.49 11.41
CA CYS A 129 -9.48 4.41 11.02
C CYS A 129 -9.99 3.64 12.26
N ILE A 130 -11.27 3.30 12.31
CA ILE A 130 -11.84 2.58 13.46
C ILE A 130 -11.14 1.24 13.75
N PHE A 131 -10.53 0.61 12.74
CA PHE A 131 -9.77 -0.63 12.87
C PHE A 131 -8.29 -0.44 13.27
N HIS A 132 -7.86 0.80 13.51
CA HIS A 132 -6.55 1.09 14.07
C HIS A 132 -6.56 0.85 15.59
N ASN A 133 -5.55 0.12 16.05
CA ASN A 133 -5.19 -0.05 17.45
C ASN A 133 -3.99 0.84 17.77
N GLU A 134 -4.07 1.55 18.88
CA GLU A 134 -3.00 2.41 19.39
C GLU A 134 -1.82 1.56 19.93
N PRO A 135 -0.62 2.14 20.08
CA PRO A 135 0.59 1.44 20.53
C PRO A 135 0.42 0.61 21.81
N ASP A 136 -0.35 1.11 22.78
CA ASP A 136 -0.51 0.49 24.10
C ASP A 136 -1.61 -0.57 24.16
N PHE A 137 -2.26 -0.89 23.03
CA PHE A 137 -3.29 -1.92 23.00
C PHE A 137 -2.67 -3.32 23.16
N GLU A 138 -3.15 -4.09 24.14
CA GLU A 138 -2.64 -5.43 24.48
C GLU A 138 -2.63 -6.40 23.28
N GLY A 139 -3.62 -6.29 22.39
CA GLY A 139 -3.70 -7.10 21.16
C GLY A 139 -2.68 -6.72 20.07
N GLY A 140 -1.88 -5.68 20.29
CA GLY A 140 -0.89 -5.17 19.36
C GLY A 140 -1.35 -3.93 18.59
N MET A 141 -0.38 -3.08 18.28
CA MET A 141 -0.58 -1.85 17.52
C MET A 141 -0.88 -2.11 16.05
N GLY A 142 -1.58 -1.17 15.41
CA GLY A 142 -1.84 -1.20 13.97
C GLY A 142 -3.20 -1.76 13.59
N CYS A 143 -3.31 -2.41 12.44
CA CYS A 143 -4.60 -2.79 11.87
C CYS A 143 -5.15 -4.07 12.51
N ALA A 144 -6.35 -4.02 13.07
CA ALA A 144 -7.03 -5.16 13.66
C ALA A 144 -7.17 -6.36 12.70
N PHE A 145 -7.41 -6.11 11.41
CA PHE A 145 -7.45 -7.17 10.40
C PHE A 145 -6.10 -7.85 10.21
N HIS A 146 -5.00 -7.11 10.32
CA HIS A 146 -3.67 -7.69 10.20
C HIS A 146 -3.40 -8.67 11.34
N ILE A 147 -3.64 -8.24 12.57
CA ILE A 147 -3.46 -9.05 13.78
C ILE A 147 -4.33 -10.31 13.70
N ALA A 148 -5.63 -10.14 13.40
CA ALA A 148 -6.57 -11.25 13.31
C ALA A 148 -6.21 -12.25 12.18
N ALA A 149 -5.76 -11.77 11.03
CA ALA A 149 -5.34 -12.63 9.92
C ALA A 149 -4.11 -13.47 10.30
N LEU A 150 -3.11 -12.85 10.94
CA LEU A 150 -1.92 -13.56 11.40
C LEU A 150 -2.26 -14.59 12.49
N GLU A 151 -3.13 -14.27 13.46
CA GLU A 151 -3.62 -15.24 14.46
C GLU A 151 -4.33 -16.42 13.78
N ALA A 152 -5.09 -16.17 12.72
CA ALA A 152 -5.80 -17.19 11.95
C ALA A 152 -4.90 -18.00 10.99
N GLY A 153 -3.62 -17.64 10.82
CA GLY A 153 -2.75 -18.23 9.82
C GLY A 153 -3.17 -17.92 8.37
N GLU A 154 -3.90 -16.82 8.18
CA GLU A 154 -4.44 -16.39 6.89
C GLU A 154 -3.70 -15.16 6.36
N ARG A 155 -3.81 -14.93 5.06
CA ARG A 155 -3.11 -13.84 4.38
C ARG A 155 -3.80 -12.50 4.68
N PRO A 156 -3.10 -11.49 5.25
CA PRO A 156 -3.73 -10.22 5.62
C PRO A 156 -4.36 -9.43 4.47
N MET A 157 -3.88 -9.62 3.23
CA MET A 157 -4.47 -8.99 2.03
C MET A 157 -5.91 -9.44 1.81
N ASP A 158 -6.27 -10.66 2.20
CA ASP A 158 -7.64 -11.15 2.03
C ASP A 158 -8.61 -10.52 3.04
N TRP A 159 -8.11 -10.02 4.18
CA TRP A 159 -8.92 -9.49 5.28
C TRP A 159 -9.13 -7.97 5.21
N LYS A 160 -8.12 -7.26 4.70
CA LYS A 160 -8.08 -5.80 4.70
C LYS A 160 -8.86 -5.23 3.52
N PRO A 161 -9.38 -3.98 3.63
CA PRO A 161 -9.85 -3.23 2.46
C PRO A 161 -8.74 -3.11 1.42
N ASP A 162 -9.09 -3.08 0.14
CA ASP A 162 -8.10 -3.16 -0.93
C ASP A 162 -7.08 -2.02 -0.91
N VAL A 163 -7.56 -0.79 -0.69
CA VAL A 163 -6.71 0.40 -0.57
C VAL A 163 -5.67 0.29 0.56
N CYS A 164 -5.91 -0.51 1.59
CA CYS A 164 -5.01 -0.64 2.74
C CYS A 164 -3.83 -1.57 2.46
N TRP A 165 -3.98 -2.58 1.60
CA TRP A 165 -2.89 -3.49 1.27
C TRP A 165 -2.18 -3.13 -0.03
N GLN A 166 -2.80 -2.33 -0.90
CA GLN A 166 -2.19 -1.88 -2.14
C GLN A 166 -0.98 -0.97 -1.91
N VAL A 167 -0.95 -0.15 -0.85
CA VAL A 167 0.20 0.71 -0.53
C VAL A 167 1.48 -0.13 -0.44
N PRO A 168 2.53 0.18 -1.21
CA PRO A 168 2.81 1.45 -1.94
C PRO A 168 2.36 1.50 -3.41
N ILE A 169 1.82 0.42 -3.94
CA ILE A 169 1.46 0.29 -5.34
C ILE A 169 0.17 1.08 -5.59
N ARG A 170 0.20 1.94 -6.61
CA ARG A 170 -0.96 2.65 -7.14
C ARG A 170 -1.21 2.14 -8.55
N LEU A 171 -2.47 1.81 -8.84
CA LEU A 171 -2.94 1.60 -10.19
C LEU A 171 -3.58 2.89 -10.69
N ASP A 172 -3.14 3.35 -11.85
CA ASP A 172 -3.74 4.43 -12.60
C ASP A 172 -4.29 3.89 -13.90
N GLU A 173 -5.47 4.33 -14.27
CA GLU A 173 -6.15 3.96 -15.51
C GLU A 173 -6.36 5.25 -16.32
N LEU A 174 -5.95 5.24 -17.59
CA LEU A 174 -6.00 6.39 -18.48
C LEU A 174 -6.63 5.95 -19.79
N ASP A 175 -7.80 6.47 -20.12
CA ASP A 175 -8.42 6.20 -21.42
C ASP A 175 -7.96 7.26 -22.44
N GLU A 176 -7.44 6.82 -23.59
CA GLU A 176 -7.08 7.66 -24.73
C GLU A 176 -8.32 8.00 -25.59
N ASP A 177 -8.19 9.03 -26.45
CA ASP A 177 -9.31 9.54 -27.26
C ASP A 177 -9.88 8.51 -28.25
N ASP A 178 -9.10 7.50 -28.63
CA ASP A 178 -9.52 6.41 -29.51
C ASP A 178 -10.12 5.21 -28.76
N GLY A 179 -10.19 5.28 -27.43
CA GLY A 179 -10.73 4.24 -26.56
C GLY A 179 -9.70 3.20 -26.12
N HIS A 180 -8.43 3.34 -26.50
CA HIS A 180 -7.34 2.57 -25.92
C HIS A 180 -7.13 2.94 -24.45
N ARG A 181 -6.72 1.98 -23.62
CA ARG A 181 -6.68 2.13 -22.15
C ARG A 181 -5.32 1.82 -21.50
#